data_AF-A0AAC9I7C2-F1
#
_entry.id   AF-A0AAC9I7C2-F1
#
_cell.length_a   1.000
_cell.length_b   1.000
_cell.length_c   1.000
_cell.angle_alpha   90.00
_cell.angle_beta   90.00
_cell.angle_gamma   90.00
#
_symmetry.space_group_name_H-M   'P 1'
#
loop_
_entity.id
_entity.type
_entity.pdbx_description
1 polymer ?
#
loop_
_entity_poly.entity_id
_entity_poly.type
_entity_poly.pdbx_seq_one_letter_code
_entity_poly.pdbx_strand_id
1 'polypeptide(L)'
;MVGEGKILRKCNYFKFFLVLSLIPIILEIVQLFKNNDKFIFVCLIPISILFLFKCADNYILKKLNRHFYFSKKHCTDIESKDATWLEFFIQMFIAFGPLFFWIFISEILL
;
A
#
# COMPACT_ATOMS: atom_id res chain seq x y z
N MET A 1 18.65 -12.66 -2.54
CA MET A 1 17.60 -12.10 -1.65
C MET A 1 16.42 -11.76 -2.53
N VAL A 2 15.18 -12.04 -2.10
CA VAL A 2 14.00 -11.92 -2.97
C VAL A 2 13.43 -10.51 -2.79
N GLY A 3 13.47 -9.68 -3.83
CA GLY A 3 12.86 -8.35 -3.81
C GLY A 3 11.43 -8.38 -3.26
N GLU A 4 11.16 -7.57 -2.23
CA GLU A 4 9.92 -7.58 -1.43
C GLU A 4 8.64 -7.42 -2.27
N GLY A 5 8.71 -6.77 -3.43
CA GLY A 5 7.59 -6.72 -4.38
C GLY A 5 7.12 -8.10 -4.85
N LYS A 6 8.01 -9.09 -4.94
CA LYS A 6 7.65 -10.48 -5.25
C LYS A 6 6.79 -11.13 -4.17
N ILE A 7 6.90 -10.68 -2.92
CA ILE A 7 6.12 -11.25 -1.80
C ILE A 7 4.66 -10.85 -1.97
N LEU A 8 4.37 -9.56 -2.19
CA LEU A 8 3.00 -9.07 -2.38
C LEU A 8 2.36 -9.51 -3.71
N ARG A 9 3.15 -9.94 -4.71
CA ARG A 9 2.63 -10.58 -5.92
C ARG A 9 2.04 -11.96 -5.66
N LYS A 10 2.56 -12.69 -4.66
CA LYS A 10 2.06 -14.04 -4.33
C LYS A 10 0.71 -13.94 -3.64
N CYS A 11 -0.29 -14.61 -4.21
CA CYS A 11 -1.68 -14.56 -3.75
C CYS A 11 -1.83 -14.87 -2.24
N ASN A 12 -1.10 -15.87 -1.73
CA ASN A 12 -1.17 -16.26 -0.31
C ASN A 12 -0.68 -15.15 0.62
N TYR A 13 0.46 -14.53 0.28
CA TYR A 13 1.02 -13.45 1.09
C TYR A 13 0.16 -12.19 0.99
N PHE A 14 -0.33 -11.85 -0.20
CA PHE A 14 -1.26 -10.73 -0.37
C PHE A 14 -2.52 -10.89 0.49
N LYS A 15 -3.15 -12.07 0.46
CA LYS A 15 -4.31 -12.38 1.31
C LYS A 15 -3.97 -12.27 2.80
N PHE A 16 -2.81 -12.78 3.20
CA PHE A 16 -2.34 -12.67 4.59
C PHE A 16 -2.18 -11.21 5.03
N PHE A 17 -1.50 -10.38 4.24
CA PHE A 17 -1.35 -8.95 4.53
C PHE A 17 -2.68 -8.19 4.50
N LEU A 18 -3.60 -8.59 3.62
CA LEU A 18 -4.95 -8.03 3.59
C LEU A 18 -5.69 -8.31 4.91
N VAL A 19 -5.64 -9.55 5.41
CA VAL A 19 -6.22 -9.88 6.73
C VAL A 19 -5.56 -9.07 7.85
N LEU A 20 -4.23 -8.95 7.85
CA LEU A 20 -3.52 -8.12 8.83
C LEU A 20 -3.92 -6.64 8.77
N SER A 21 -4.18 -6.12 7.57
CA SER A 21 -4.59 -4.72 7.39
C SER A 21 -5.97 -4.40 7.97
N LEU A 22 -6.79 -5.43 8.27
CA LEU A 22 -8.09 -5.24 8.91
C LEU A 22 -7.98 -5.02 10.42
N ILE A 23 -6.88 -5.41 11.07
CA ILE A 23 -6.67 -5.25 12.50
C ILE A 23 -6.89 -3.80 12.98
N PRO A 24 -6.22 -2.77 12.40
CA PRO A 24 -6.43 -1.39 12.83
C PRO A 24 -7.88 -0.93 12.64
N ILE A 25 -8.57 -1.40 11.59
CA ILE A 25 -9.97 -1.07 11.33
C ILE A 25 -10.88 -1.68 12.40
N ILE A 26 -10.66 -2.95 12.75
CA ILE A 26 -11.42 -3.64 13.80
C ILE A 26 -11.21 -2.96 15.15
N LEU A 27 -9.97 -2.60 15.49
CA LEU A 27 -9.66 -1.88 16.73
C LEU A 27 -10.38 -0.53 16.80
N GLU A 28 -10.37 0.21 15.68
CA GLU A 28 -11.05 1.50 15.59
C GLU A 28 -12.57 1.35 15.76
N ILE A 29 -13.18 0.34 15.15
CA ILE A 29 -14.62 0.05 15.31
C ILE A 29 -14.93 -0.27 16.78
N VAL A 30 -14.11 -1.08 17.46
CA VAL A 30 -14.30 -1.39 18.89
C VAL A 30 -14.20 -0.12 19.74
N GLN A 31 -13.24 0.75 19.45
CA GLN A 31 -13.06 2.01 20.16
C GLN A 31 -14.26 2.95 19.95
N LEU A 32 -14.76 3.05 18.72
CA LEU A 32 -15.95 3.80 18.36
C LEU A 32 -17.16 3.39 19.23
N PHE A 33 -17.40 2.08 19.35
CA PHE A 33 -18.52 1.57 20.17
C PHE A 33 -18.33 1.75 21.66
N LYS A 34 -17.08 1.69 22.15
CA LYS A 34 -16.79 1.75 23.59
C LYS A 34 -16.84 3.18 24.12
N ASN A 35 -16.32 4.14 23.35
CA ASN A 35 -16.11 5.50 23.82
C ASN A 35 -17.06 6.53 23.19
N ASN A 36 -17.84 6.16 22.17
CA ASN A 36 -18.55 7.12 21.30
C ASN A 36 -17.62 8.22 20.75
N ASP A 37 -16.33 7.87 20.58
CA ASP A 37 -15.35 8.74 19.96
C ASP A 37 -15.66 8.93 18.47
N LYS A 38 -14.99 9.88 17.82
CA LYS A 38 -15.09 10.02 16.36
C LYS A 38 -14.21 8.98 15.67
N PHE A 39 -14.65 8.49 14.51
CA PHE A 39 -13.90 7.50 13.73
C PHE A 39 -12.61 8.08 13.15
N ILE A 40 -11.49 7.42 13.39
CA ILE A 40 -10.17 7.81 12.86
C ILE A 40 -9.93 7.13 11.50
N PHE A 41 -10.09 7.89 10.42
CA PHE A 41 -9.90 7.38 9.05
C PHE A 41 -8.47 6.93 8.73
N VAL A 42 -7.47 7.36 9.50
CA VAL A 42 -6.06 6.95 9.37
C VAL A 42 -5.90 5.43 9.48
N CYS A 43 -6.81 4.71 10.15
CA CYS A 43 -6.82 3.26 10.20
C CYS A 43 -6.96 2.57 8.83
N LEU A 44 -7.44 3.29 7.81
CA LEU A 44 -7.62 2.79 6.44
C LEU A 44 -6.35 2.89 5.58
N ILE A 45 -5.27 3.48 6.08
CA ILE A 45 -4.01 3.61 5.35
C ILE A 45 -3.43 2.25 4.92
N PRO A 46 -3.28 1.24 5.79
CA PRO A 46 -2.63 -0.02 5.43
C PRO A 46 -3.38 -0.77 4.32
N ILE A 47 -4.71 -0.83 4.39
CA ILE A 47 -5.52 -1.46 3.35
C ILE A 47 -5.44 -0.69 2.03
N SER A 48 -5.40 0.64 2.09
CA SER A 48 -5.28 1.50 0.91
C SER A 48 -3.95 1.30 0.19
N ILE A 49 -2.85 1.17 0.94
CA ILE A 49 -1.52 0.85 0.38
C ILE A 49 -1.55 -0.48 -0.37
N LEU A 50 -2.16 -1.52 0.20
CA LEU A 50 -2.26 -2.84 -0.44
C LEU A 50 -3.06 -2.79 -1.74
N PHE A 51 -4.19 -2.07 -1.74
CA PHE A 51 -5.00 -1.89 -2.95
C PHE A 51 -4.25 -1.11 -4.03
N LEU A 52 -3.64 0.02 -3.67
CA LEU A 52 -2.85 0.81 -4.63
C LEU A 52 -1.67 0.03 -5.20
N PHE A 53 -0.99 -0.78 -4.38
CA PHE A 53 0.06 -1.68 -4.86
C PHE A 53 -0.46 -2.64 -5.92
N LYS A 54 -1.62 -3.28 -5.68
CA LYS A 54 -2.20 -4.22 -6.64
C LYS A 54 -2.62 -3.53 -7.94
N CYS A 55 -3.20 -2.35 -7.84
CA CYS A 55 -3.56 -1.52 -8.99
C CYS A 55 -2.32 -1.10 -9.79
N ALA A 56 -1.26 -0.67 -9.11
CA ALA A 56 0.02 -0.31 -9.72
C ALA A 56 0.68 -1.49 -10.45
N ASP A 57 0.74 -2.67 -9.81
CA ASP A 57 1.29 -3.88 -10.44
C ASP A 57 0.54 -4.24 -11.72
N ASN A 58 -0.80 -4.19 -11.68
CA ASN A 58 -1.63 -4.44 -12.86
C ASN A 58 -1.44 -3.37 -13.95
N TYR A 59 -1.31 -2.09 -13.57
CA TYR A 59 -1.08 -1.00 -14.52
C TYR A 59 0.27 -1.16 -15.24
N ILE A 60 1.33 -1.46 -14.50
CA ILE A 60 2.67 -1.68 -15.05
C ILE A 60 2.72 -2.96 -15.89
N LEU A 61 2.05 -4.03 -15.45
CA LEU A 61 1.92 -5.25 -16.24
C LEU A 61 1.28 -4.99 -17.60
N LYS A 62 0.23 -4.17 -17.66
CA LYS A 62 -0.41 -3.79 -18.94
C LYS A 62 0.47 -2.89 -19.80
N LYS A 63 1.24 -1.98 -19.20
CA LYS A 63 2.00 -0.95 -19.92
C LYS A 63 3.37 -1.44 -20.41
N LEU A 64 4.06 -2.26 -19.60
CA LEU A 64 5.45 -2.66 -19.83
C LEU A 64 5.61 -4.19 -19.99
N ASN A 65 4.51 -4.95 -19.96
CA ASN A 65 4.48 -6.42 -20.02
C ASN A 65 5.40 -7.10 -18.99
N ARG A 66 5.56 -6.46 -17.83
CA ARG A 66 6.35 -6.95 -16.69
C ARG A 66 5.74 -6.47 -15.39
N HIS A 67 6.06 -7.15 -14.29
CA HIS A 67 5.57 -6.73 -12.98
C HIS A 67 6.25 -5.46 -12.47
N PHE A 68 5.61 -4.81 -11.51
CA PHE A 68 6.09 -3.59 -10.88
C PHE A 68 7.35 -3.81 -10.05
N TYR A 69 8.44 -3.16 -10.44
CA TYR A 69 9.73 -3.26 -9.75
C TYR A 69 9.91 -2.14 -8.73
N PHE A 70 10.49 -2.49 -7.57
CA PHE A 70 10.84 -1.52 -6.54
C PHE A 70 12.19 -0.88 -6.82
N SER A 71 12.25 0.45 -6.82
CA SER A 71 13.51 1.18 -6.98
C SER A 71 14.23 1.18 -5.65
N LYS A 72 15.33 0.44 -5.55
CA LYS A 72 16.14 0.30 -4.34
C LYS A 72 17.60 0.66 -4.64
N LYS A 73 18.00 1.87 -4.27
CA LYS A 73 19.35 2.42 -4.55
C LYS A 73 20.51 1.55 -4.03
N HIS A 74 20.31 0.76 -2.98
CA HIS A 74 21.35 -0.06 -2.33
C HIS A 74 21.14 -1.57 -2.45
N CYS A 75 20.20 -2.03 -3.28
CA CYS A 75 19.91 -3.46 -3.43
C CYS A 75 20.51 -3.96 -4.74
N THR A 76 21.23 -5.08 -4.70
CA THR A 76 21.85 -5.73 -5.88
C THR A 76 20.84 -6.46 -6.77
N ASP A 77 19.55 -6.39 -6.44
CA ASP A 77 18.47 -7.02 -7.20
C ASP A 77 18.36 -6.44 -8.62
N ILE A 78 18.29 -7.34 -9.60
CA ILE A 78 18.13 -7.00 -11.03
C ILE A 78 16.86 -6.16 -11.24
N GLU A 79 15.77 -6.48 -10.53
CA GLU A 79 14.52 -5.70 -10.60
C GLU A 79 14.73 -4.22 -10.22
N SER A 80 15.62 -3.94 -9.25
CA SER A 80 15.90 -2.58 -8.82
C SER A 80 16.66 -1.78 -9.88
N LYS A 81 17.60 -2.43 -10.58
CA LYS A 81 18.37 -1.81 -11.66
C LYS A 81 17.50 -1.47 -12.86
N ASP A 82 16.51 -2.31 -13.12
CA ASP A 82 15.59 -2.13 -14.25
C ASP A 82 14.37 -1.26 -13.90
N ALA A 83 14.25 -0.80 -12.65
CA ALA A 83 13.15 0.03 -12.20
C ALA A 83 13.17 1.39 -12.93
N THR A 84 12.04 1.76 -13.51
CA THR A 84 11.89 3.01 -14.26
C THR A 84 11.54 4.19 -13.34
N TRP A 85 11.76 5.42 -13.82
CA TRP A 85 11.28 6.64 -13.17
C TRP A 85 9.78 6.62 -12.89
N LEU A 86 8.98 6.07 -13.82
CA LEU A 86 7.55 5.88 -13.63
C LEU A 86 7.26 5.02 -12.39
N GLU A 87 7.97 3.90 -12.25
CA GLU A 87 7.78 2.98 -11.12
C GLU A 87 8.19 3.64 -9.80
N PHE A 88 9.25 4.45 -9.81
CA PHE A 88 9.64 5.27 -8.67
C PHE A 88 8.54 6.26 -8.25
N PHE A 89 7.95 7.01 -9.19
CA PHE A 89 6.84 7.92 -8.85
C PHE A 89 5.62 7.19 -8.32
N ILE A 90 5.30 6.01 -8.87
CA ILE A 90 4.22 5.17 -8.36
C ILE A 90 4.52 4.68 -6.94
N GLN A 91 5.77 4.30 -6.61
CA GLN A 91 6.15 3.93 -5.24
C GLN A 91 5.95 5.09 -4.27
N MET A 92 6.38 6.29 -4.64
CA MET A 92 6.18 7.49 -3.83
C MET A 92 4.69 7.77 -3.63
N PHE A 93 3.88 7.64 -4.69
CA PHE A 93 2.44 7.80 -4.58
C PHE A 93 1.79 6.74 -3.68
N ILE A 94 2.19 5.47 -3.77
CA ILE A 94 1.68 4.41 -2.89
C ILE A 94 2.07 4.67 -1.43
N ALA A 95 3.29 5.13 -1.18
CA ALA A 95 3.81 5.34 0.17
C ALA A 95 3.15 6.54 0.86
N PHE A 96 3.00 7.65 0.14
CA PHE A 96 2.55 8.93 0.71
C PHE A 96 1.11 9.28 0.38
N GLY A 97 0.59 8.80 -0.75
CA GLY A 97 -0.75 9.12 -1.24
C GLY A 97 -1.86 8.76 -0.24
N PRO A 98 -1.94 7.51 0.26
CA PRO A 98 -2.90 7.14 1.29
C PRO A 98 -2.79 7.98 2.56
N LEU A 99 -1.57 8.33 2.98
CA LEU A 99 -1.34 9.12 4.19
C LEU A 99 -1.93 10.52 4.04
N PHE A 100 -1.58 11.24 2.97
CA PHE A 100 -2.13 12.58 2.73
C PHE A 100 -3.65 12.53 2.48
N PHE A 101 -4.13 11.53 1.75
CA PHE A 101 -5.56 11.38 1.47
C PHE A 101 -6.38 11.19 2.75
N TRP A 102 -6.00 10.26 3.63
CA TRP A 102 -6.78 9.99 4.83
C TRP A 102 -6.63 11.05 5.92
N ILE A 103 -5.49 11.73 6.01
CA ILE A 103 -5.33 12.91 6.89
C ILE A 103 -6.26 14.03 6.43
N PHE A 104 -6.24 14.36 5.14
CA PHE A 104 -7.11 15.40 4.58
C PHE A 104 -8.60 15.08 4.77
N ILE A 105 -9.01 13.83 4.53
CA ILE A 105 -10.39 13.39 4.80
C ILE A 105 -10.75 13.50 6.29
N SER A 106 -9.80 13.18 7.18
CA SER A 106 -9.99 13.33 8.62
C SER A 106 -10.20 14.79 9.00
N GLU A 107 -9.44 15.73 8.43
CA GLU A 107 -9.60 17.17 8.69
C GLU A 107 -10.91 17.76 8.16
N ILE A 108 -11.47 17.20 7.08
CA ILE A 108 -12.74 17.68 6.50
C ILE A 108 -13.96 17.14 7.25
N LEU A 109 -13.92 15.87 7.66
CA LEU A 109 -15.08 15.17 8.22
C LEU A 109 -15.18 15.24 9.74
N LEU A 110 -14.10 15.60 10.46
CA LEU A 110 -14.04 15.66 11.92
C LEU A 110 -14.02 17.10 12.44
#